data_AF-A0A7S0V357-F1
#
_entry.id   AF-A0A7S0V357-F1
#
_cell.length_a   1.000
_cell.length_b   1.000
_cell.length_c   1.000
_cell.angle_alpha   90.00
_cell.angle_beta   90.00
_cell.angle_gamma   90.00
#
_symmetry.space_group_name_H-M   'P 1'
#
loop_
_entity.id
_entity.type
_entity.pdbx_description
1 polymer ?
#
loop_
_entity_poly.entity_id
_entity_poly.type
_entity_poly.pdbx_seq_one_letter_code
_entity_poly.pdbx_strand_id
1 'polypeptide(L)'
;SVPPPSVPPPSAPPSSLPRPYPPPTALLAQSVTCAVCCEQADAVALGHCGHTEVCAHCCLRLRLCLNDLKCPLCKAENAEVVLGRPSPFLSLAFQAVQASGGG
;
A
#
# COMPACT_ATOMS: atom_id res chain seq x y z
N SER A 1 24.14 -54.45 34.52
CA SER A 1 23.33 -53.25 34.25
C SER A 1 23.56 -52.83 32.82
N VAL A 2 22.58 -53.03 31.94
CA VAL A 2 22.69 -52.67 30.52
C VAL A 2 22.24 -51.21 30.37
N PRO A 3 23.02 -50.32 29.75
CA PRO A 3 22.59 -48.94 29.53
C PRO A 3 21.42 -48.90 28.53
N PRO A 4 20.46 -47.96 28.69
CA PRO A 4 19.36 -47.82 27.75
C PRO A 4 19.87 -47.37 26.37
N PRO A 5 19.20 -47.76 25.27
CA PRO A 5 19.58 -47.32 23.93
C PRO A 5 19.32 -45.81 23.77
N SER A 6 20.34 -45.08 23.30
CA SER A 6 20.24 -43.66 22.96
C SER A 6 19.40 -43.47 21.71
N VAL A 7 18.20 -42.89 21.86
CA VAL A 7 17.34 -42.54 20.72
C VAL A 7 17.85 -41.24 20.09
N PRO A 8 18.13 -41.18 18.77
CA PRO A 8 18.52 -39.94 18.11
C PRO A 8 17.34 -38.95 18.05
N PRO A 9 17.59 -37.63 18.02
CA PRO A 9 16.53 -36.63 17.88
C PRO A 9 15.83 -36.75 16.52
N PRO A 10 14.55 -36.36 16.39
CA PRO A 10 13.85 -36.39 15.12
C PRO A 10 14.50 -35.40 14.14
N SER A 11 14.86 -35.88 12.96
CA SER A 11 15.36 -35.08 11.85
C SER A 11 14.36 -33.99 11.49
N ALA A 12 14.80 -32.72 11.46
CA ALA A 12 13.99 -31.61 11.00
C ALA A 12 13.49 -31.88 9.55
N PRO A 13 12.23 -31.54 9.22
CA PRO A 13 11.71 -31.73 7.87
C PRO A 13 12.46 -30.80 6.88
N PRO A 14 12.66 -31.22 5.62
CA PRO A 14 13.31 -30.40 4.62
C PRO A 14 12.46 -29.15 4.31
N SER A 15 13.08 -27.97 4.37
CA SER A 15 12.51 -26.63 4.12
C SER A 15 12.08 -26.37 2.67
N SER A 16 11.61 -27.37 1.94
CA SER A 16 11.30 -27.32 0.51
C SER A 16 9.80 -27.44 0.25
N LEU A 17 9.00 -26.55 0.85
CA LEU A 17 7.68 -26.25 0.26
C LEU A 17 7.85 -25.00 -0.61
N PRO A 18 7.51 -25.06 -1.92
CA PRO A 18 7.39 -23.86 -2.72
C PRO A 18 6.42 -22.91 -2.02
N ARG A 19 6.80 -21.64 -1.90
CA ARG A 19 5.95 -20.58 -1.34
C ARG A 19 4.54 -20.73 -1.92
N PRO A 20 3.46 -20.64 -1.11
CA PRO A 20 2.11 -20.74 -1.63
C PRO A 20 1.96 -19.77 -2.79
N TYR A 21 1.56 -20.29 -3.95
CA TYR A 21 1.25 -19.48 -5.12
C TYR A 21 0.33 -18.34 -4.68
N PRO A 22 0.60 -17.09 -5.06
CA PRO A 22 -0.31 -15.99 -4.73
C PRO A 22 -1.70 -16.35 -5.31
N PRO A 23 -2.79 -16.18 -4.55
CA PRO A 23 -4.13 -16.45 -5.06
C PRO A 23 -4.36 -15.61 -6.34
N PRO A 24 -5.23 -16.04 -7.27
CA PRO A 24 -5.49 -15.32 -8.52
C PRO A 24 -5.84 -13.84 -8.33
N THR A 25 -6.38 -13.49 -7.16
CA THR A 25 -6.67 -12.12 -6.74
C THR A 25 -5.44 -11.26 -6.44
N ALA A 26 -4.32 -11.86 -6.04
CA ALA A 26 -3.07 -11.13 -5.79
C ALA A 26 -2.36 -10.69 -7.08
N LEU A 27 -2.67 -11.30 -8.24
CA LEU A 27 -2.24 -10.79 -9.55
C LEU A 27 -3.04 -9.56 -10.01
N LEU A 28 -4.22 -9.33 -9.40
CA LEU A 28 -5.05 -8.14 -9.57
C LEU A 28 -4.78 -7.06 -8.50
N ALA A 29 -3.93 -7.36 -7.52
CA ALA A 29 -3.50 -6.39 -6.52
C ALA A 29 -2.48 -5.44 -7.15
N GLN A 30 -2.97 -4.44 -7.89
CA GLN A 30 -2.14 -3.36 -8.37
C GLN A 30 -1.70 -2.51 -7.18
N SER A 31 -0.45 -2.71 -6.78
CA SER A 31 0.23 -1.90 -5.76
C SER A 31 0.76 -0.63 -6.40
N VAL A 32 0.42 0.53 -5.81
CA VAL A 32 1.05 1.82 -6.17
C VAL A 32 2.35 1.96 -5.39
N THR A 33 3.42 2.43 -6.03
CA THR A 33 4.66 2.77 -5.33
C THR A 33 4.61 4.24 -4.90
N CYS A 34 4.78 4.50 -3.60
CA CYS A 34 4.73 5.85 -3.05
C CYS A 34 5.90 6.70 -3.57
N ALA A 35 5.62 7.89 -4.10
CA ALA A 35 6.64 8.83 -4.57
C ALA A 35 7.50 9.46 -3.46
N VAL A 36 7.10 9.32 -2.19
CA VAL A 36 7.79 9.93 -1.03
C VAL A 36 8.74 8.94 -0.36
N CYS A 37 8.27 7.74 -0.03
CA CYS A 37 9.08 6.72 0.63
C CYS A 37 9.59 5.61 -0.30
N CYS A 38 9.14 5.58 -1.56
CA CYS A 38 9.50 4.57 -2.56
C CYS A 38 9.09 3.14 -2.21
N GLU A 39 8.11 2.97 -1.32
CA GLU A 39 7.57 1.67 -0.90
C GLU A 39 6.21 1.37 -1.55
N GLN A 40 5.85 0.09 -1.64
CA GLN A 40 4.51 -0.33 -2.06
C GLN A 40 3.46 0.15 -1.06
N ALA A 41 2.38 0.73 -1.55
CA ALA A 41 1.32 1.30 -0.75
C ALA A 41 0.03 0.46 -0.84
N ASP A 42 -0.43 -0.05 0.29
CA ASP A 42 -1.75 -0.70 0.42
C ASP A 42 -2.90 0.31 0.50
N ALA A 43 -2.58 1.56 0.82
CA ALA A 43 -3.51 2.66 0.90
C ALA A 43 -2.87 3.96 0.40
N VAL A 44 -3.64 4.73 -0.34
CA VAL A 44 -3.24 6.02 -0.93
C VAL A 44 -4.12 7.13 -0.38
N ALA A 45 -3.59 8.36 -0.39
CA ALA A 45 -4.34 9.55 -0.03
C ALA A 45 -4.73 10.34 -1.28
N LEU A 46 -6.02 10.61 -1.43
CA LEU A 46 -6.60 11.36 -2.55
C LEU A 46 -7.06 12.72 -2.07
N GLY A 47 -6.51 13.79 -2.63
CA GLY A 47 -7.03 15.15 -2.48
C GLY A 47 -7.77 15.62 -3.72
N HIS A 48 -8.23 16.87 -3.73
CA HIS A 48 -8.94 17.44 -4.88
C HIS A 48 -8.07 17.55 -6.14
N CYS A 49 -6.74 17.48 -5.96
CA CYS A 49 -5.79 17.43 -7.07
C CYS A 49 -5.73 16.08 -7.80
N GLY A 50 -6.39 15.03 -7.31
CA GLY A 50 -6.49 13.73 -8.00
C GLY A 50 -5.26 12.82 -7.95
N HIS A 51 -4.13 13.29 -7.41
CA HIS A 51 -2.91 12.49 -7.30
C HIS A 51 -3.04 11.33 -6.29
N THR A 52 -2.77 10.11 -6.74
CA THR A 52 -2.83 8.87 -5.93
C THR A 52 -1.46 8.26 -5.61
N GLU A 53 -0.37 8.88 -6.06
CA GLU A 53 0.99 8.31 -5.97
C GLU A 53 1.65 8.48 -4.59
N VAL A 54 0.87 8.79 -3.56
CA VAL A 54 1.37 9.03 -2.20
C VAL A 54 0.62 8.11 -1.25
N CYS A 55 1.38 7.31 -0.50
CA CYS A 55 0.79 6.42 0.48
C CYS A 55 0.12 7.20 1.62
N ALA A 56 -0.89 6.58 2.24
CA ALA A 56 -1.61 7.15 3.37
C ALA A 56 -0.67 7.55 4.52
N HIS A 57 0.36 6.74 4.79
CA HIS A 57 1.31 7.00 5.89
C HIS A 57 2.15 8.26 5.65
N CYS A 58 2.73 8.44 4.46
CA CYS A 58 3.48 9.64 4.12
C CYS A 58 2.58 10.88 4.12
N CYS A 59 1.35 10.77 3.60
CA CYS A 59 0.41 11.87 3.62
C CYS A 59 0.03 12.30 5.05
N LEU A 60 -0.31 11.32 5.91
CA LEU A 60 -0.62 11.59 7.32
C LEU A 60 0.58 12.14 8.08
N ARG A 61 1.81 11.69 7.80
CA ARG A 61 3.01 12.23 8.43
C ARG A 61 3.22 13.70 8.07
N LEU A 62 3.03 14.09 6.81
CA LEU A 62 3.09 15.49 6.37
C LEU A 62 2.02 16.32 7.09
N ARG A 63 0.78 15.84 7.13
CA ARG A 63 -0.34 16.59 7.72
C ARG A 63 -0.26 16.69 9.24
N LEU A 64 -0.02 15.58 9.94
CA LEU A 64 -0.12 15.49 11.39
C LEU A 64 1.18 15.87 12.10
N CYS A 65 2.35 15.58 11.51
CA CYS A 65 3.63 15.86 12.16
C CYS A 65 4.27 17.16 11.67
N LEU A 66 4.04 17.53 10.41
CA LEU A 66 4.68 18.70 9.78
C LEU A 66 3.69 19.83 9.50
N ASN A 67 2.40 19.63 9.81
CA ASN A 67 1.33 20.60 9.57
C ASN A 67 1.24 21.06 8.09
N ASP A 68 1.71 20.22 7.16
CA ASP A 68 1.70 20.51 5.72
C ASP A 68 0.51 19.81 5.04
N LEU A 69 -0.45 20.61 4.61
CA LEU A 69 -1.68 20.15 3.95
C LEU A 69 -1.54 20.09 2.42
N LYS A 70 -0.38 20.47 1.87
CA LYS A 70 -0.17 20.52 0.43
C LYS A 70 0.07 19.12 -0.13
N CYS A 71 -0.40 18.91 -1.37
CA CYS A 71 0.00 17.74 -2.12
C CYS A 71 1.52 17.75 -2.32
N PRO A 72 2.26 16.68 -1.96
CA PRO A 72 3.70 16.68 -2.12
C PRO A 72 4.15 16.70 -3.58
N LEU A 73 3.28 16.34 -4.52
CA LEU A 73 3.54 16.32 -5.97
C LEU A 73 3.33 17.70 -6.61
N CYS A 74 2.11 18.22 -6.58
CA CYS A 74 1.76 19.47 -7.27
C CYS A 74 1.70 20.71 -6.37
N LYS A 75 1.91 20.56 -5.06
CA LYS A 75 1.83 21.62 -4.05
C LYS A 75 0.46 22.29 -3.89
N ALA A 76 -0.58 21.78 -4.55
CA ALA A 76 -1.96 22.23 -4.33
C ALA A 76 -2.38 22.01 -2.89
N GLU A 77 -3.08 22.99 -2.31
CA GLU A 77 -3.51 22.97 -0.92
C GLU A 77 -4.75 22.08 -0.74
N ASN A 78 -4.62 20.96 -0.04
CA ASN A 78 -5.72 20.02 0.21
C ASN A 78 -6.14 20.09 1.67
N ALA A 79 -7.18 20.87 1.98
CA ALA A 79 -7.73 20.91 3.34
C ALA A 79 -8.11 19.51 3.84
N GLU A 80 -8.70 18.69 2.96
CA GLU A 80 -9.15 17.33 3.24
C GLU A 80 -8.56 16.33 2.25
N VAL A 81 -8.39 15.08 2.69
CA VAL A 81 -8.01 13.95 1.85
C VAL A 81 -8.81 12.72 2.21
N VAL A 82 -9.12 11.90 1.22
CA VAL A 82 -9.74 10.60 1.38
C VAL A 82 -8.66 9.52 1.34
N LEU A 83 -8.67 8.62 2.32
CA LEU A 83 -7.80 7.45 2.32
C LEU A 83 -8.55 6.27 1.70
N GLY A 84 -7.91 5.58 0.77
CA GLY A 84 -8.53 4.45 0.07
C GLY A 84 -7.50 3.43 -0.40
N ARG A 85 -7.98 2.25 -0.77
CA ARG A 85 -7.14 1.24 -1.44
C ARG A 85 -6.74 1.75 -2.83
N PRO A 86 -5.50 1.55 -3.30
CA PRO A 86 -5.14 1.86 -4.67
C PRO A 86 -6.03 1.05 -5.61
N SER A 87 -6.74 1.75 -6.50
CA SER A 87 -7.46 1.12 -7.59
C SER A 87 -7.22 1.91 -8.86
N PRO A 88 -7.04 1.24 -10.01
CA PRO A 88 -6.83 1.93 -11.28
C PRO A 88 -8.02 2.83 -11.66
N PHE A 89 -9.20 2.56 -11.09
CA PHE A 89 -10.40 3.33 -11.33
C PHE A 89 -10.52 4.56 -10.42
N LEU A 90 -9.79 4.68 -9.32
CA LEU A 90 -9.92 5.83 -8.41
C LEU A 90 -9.48 7.14 -9.06
N SER A 91 -8.35 7.14 -9.76
CA SER A 91 -7.85 8.34 -10.44
C SER A 91 -8.76 8.72 -11.62
N LEU A 92 -9.22 7.73 -12.41
CA LEU A 92 -10.14 7.94 -13.52
C LEU A 92 -11.53 8.40 -13.08
N ALA A 93 -12.09 7.78 -12.03
CA ALA A 93 -13.39 8.16 -11.47
C ALA A 93 -13.34 9.58 -10.92
N PHE A 94 -12.23 9.96 -10.27
CA PHE A 94 -12.03 11.31 -9.78
C PHE A 94 -11.98 12.34 -10.94
N GLN A 95 -11.25 12.03 -12.02
CA GLN A 95 -11.23 12.88 -13.22
C GLN A 95 -12.62 12.99 -13.88
N ALA A 96 -13.38 11.90 -13.95
CA ALA A 96 -14.74 11.91 -14.49
C ALA A 96 -15.69 12.78 -13.65
N VAL A 97 -15.58 12.73 -12.32
CA VAL A 97 -16.36 13.60 -11.41
C VAL A 97 -15.98 15.07 -11.62
N GLN A 98 -14.68 15.40 -11.65
CA GLN A 98 -14.22 16.78 -11.86
C GLN A 98 -14.65 17.34 -13.24
N ALA A 99 -14.67 16.51 -14.28
CA ALA A 99 -15.06 16.92 -15.64
C ALA A 99 -16.56 17.26 -15.77
N SER A 100 -17.40 16.84 -14.83
CA SER A 100 -18.86 17.10 -14.84
C SER A 100 -19.28 18.31 -13.99
N GLY A 101 -18.36 18.93 -13.26
CA GLY A 101 -18.62 20.07 -12.37
C GLY A 101 -18.25 21.46 -12.92
N GLY A 102 -17.90 21.58 -14.20
CA GLY A 102 -17.56 22.86 -14.83
C GLY A 102 -18.77 23.55 -15.46
N GLY A 103 -19.52 24.31 -14.68
CA GLY A 103 -20.57 25.23 -15.11
C GLY A 103 -20.38 26.61 -14.49
#